data_AF-A0A7S4BZP5-F1
#
_entry.id   AF-A0A7S4BZP5-F1
#
_cell.length_a   1.000
_cell.length_b   1.000
_cell.length_c   1.000
_cell.angle_alpha   90.00
_cell.angle_beta   90.00
_cell.angle_gamma   90.00
#
_symmetry.space_group_name_H-M   'P 1'
#
loop_
_entity.id
_entity.type
_entity.pdbx_description
1 polymer ?
#
loop_
_entity_poly.entity_id
_entity_poly.type
_entity_poly.pdbx_seq_one_letter_code
_entity_poly.pdbx_strand_id
1 'polypeptide(L)'
;AALGHGVAAALFRPRLRRRRKLYIVGEAAASFTGRMPTMVRETEFKQLKKCHVDDAPAVTKEVSPGRDEADADDAEAENEQSLIGRLEDRLTRLDERHRFLVVSAVFVIVLVVAASALTVSWRVVSSTLAKMHAQSIQLADGNVKYNLPTRTKSGTDDSSKLFTAHPTVSAQAPSDSEAGLQLFSPPPMQPLSPRPLPPAPRPPYPPPPSPSPCPPPPMYPPQPTPPLLPPPAAPDAVIRSTIVSRMNERFVSGHPTPDMRDAGVLIHMFDALEEWSSDEPWKLCRTGWCLKQLQAQNFFSASIVNKRLPNLLSSDTAGFVMAPDTKILCAYAYDGGTQGKKDGDCGRPWCTDQKFWQCSWKPELLDHMLRNHEITLKLRPGVYNEVIVDINDWEQRLPRGIEAVVFTGEGIEGPRGARQVVQMLHDEFARLVVPVVKYDPTNLASPFTEIPLP
;
A
#
# COMPACT_ATOMS: atom_id res chain seq x y z
N ALA A 1 55.72 -17.79 34.31
CA ALA A 1 56.63 -18.14 33.19
C ALA A 1 55.94 -17.69 31.90
N ALA A 2 56.45 -16.84 31.03
CA ALA A 2 57.70 -16.08 30.87
C ALA A 2 57.33 -14.82 30.02
N LEU A 3 57.88 -13.62 30.29
CA LEU A 3 58.89 -12.90 29.47
C LEU A 3 58.71 -13.08 27.95
N GLY A 4 58.66 -12.08 27.06
CA GLY A 4 59.29 -10.75 26.99
C GLY A 4 60.04 -10.62 25.63
N HIS A 5 60.02 -9.44 25.01
CA HIS A 5 60.71 -9.02 23.74
C HIS A 5 60.10 -9.51 22.41
N GLY A 6 60.06 -8.77 21.30
CA GLY A 6 60.52 -7.43 20.94
C GLY A 6 60.48 -7.20 19.41
N VAL A 7 60.13 -5.98 19.00
CA VAL A 7 60.69 -5.15 17.90
C VAL A 7 60.56 -5.56 16.39
N ALA A 8 59.83 -4.68 15.69
CA ALA A 8 60.03 -4.06 14.36
C ALA A 8 59.75 -4.76 13.00
N ALA A 9 58.77 -4.13 12.31
CA ALA A 9 58.82 -3.52 10.97
C ALA A 9 58.88 -4.38 9.69
N ALA A 10 57.81 -4.29 8.89
CA ALA A 10 57.90 -3.81 7.50
C ALA A 10 56.51 -3.36 6.99
N LEU A 11 56.48 -2.13 6.48
CA LEU A 11 55.36 -1.41 5.91
C LEU A 11 55.13 -1.82 4.45
N PHE A 12 53.90 -2.08 4.04
CA PHE A 12 53.40 -1.73 2.70
C PHE A 12 51.86 -1.65 2.73
N ARG A 13 51.30 -0.42 2.66
CA ARG A 13 49.88 -0.15 2.43
C ARG A 13 49.74 0.62 1.11
N PRO A 14 48.90 0.20 0.15
CA PRO A 14 48.56 1.04 -0.98
C PRO A 14 47.49 2.07 -0.58
N ARG A 15 47.76 3.33 -0.92
CA ARG A 15 46.81 4.46 -0.85
C ARG A 15 45.81 4.36 -2.00
N LEU A 16 44.52 4.25 -1.70
CA LEU A 16 43.44 4.60 -2.63
C LEU A 16 42.78 5.92 -2.17
N ARG A 17 42.93 6.93 -3.02
CA ARG A 17 42.37 8.28 -2.90
C ARG A 17 40.84 8.23 -2.95
N ARG A 18 40.16 8.62 -1.86
CA ARG A 18 38.75 9.05 -1.91
C ARG A 18 38.70 10.56 -2.12
N ARG A 19 38.20 11.02 -3.28
CA ARG A 19 37.75 12.39 -3.49
C ARG A 19 36.35 12.53 -2.86
N ARG A 20 36.23 13.25 -1.75
CA ARG A 20 34.94 13.80 -1.30
C ARG A 20 34.86 15.24 -1.84
N LYS A 21 33.88 15.52 -2.69
CA LYS A 21 33.44 16.89 -2.98
C LYS A 21 32.51 17.30 -1.84
N LEU A 22 32.96 18.24 -1.02
CA LEU A 22 32.16 18.95 -0.04
C LEU A 22 31.54 20.15 -0.77
N TYR A 23 30.21 20.24 -0.82
CA TYR A 23 29.55 21.49 -1.20
C TYR A 23 29.23 22.24 0.08
N ILE A 24 29.87 23.39 0.24
CA ILE A 24 29.57 24.38 1.28
C ILE A 24 28.54 25.33 0.67
N VAL A 25 27.33 25.35 1.23
CA VAL A 25 26.35 26.43 0.98
C VAL A 25 26.63 27.49 2.03
N GLY A 26 27.22 28.61 1.60
CA GLY A 26 27.40 29.79 2.43
C GLY A 26 26.21 30.71 2.28
N GLU A 27 25.56 31.02 3.39
CA GLU A 27 24.66 32.17 3.54
C GLU A 27 25.47 33.47 3.39
N ALA A 28 24.98 34.39 2.57
CA ALA A 28 25.43 35.78 2.56
C ALA A 28 24.23 36.71 2.49
N ALA A 29 23.84 37.24 3.65
CA ALA A 29 23.01 38.41 3.77
C ALA A 29 23.87 39.65 3.46
N ALA A 30 23.44 40.47 2.49
CA ALA A 30 24.01 41.79 2.26
C ALA A 30 22.90 42.82 2.11
N SER A 31 22.86 43.70 3.11
CA SER A 31 22.14 44.97 3.16
C SER A 31 22.58 45.88 2.01
N PHE A 32 21.63 46.52 1.33
CA PHE A 32 21.92 47.66 0.46
C PHE A 32 20.93 48.80 0.75
N THR A 33 21.41 49.77 1.52
CA THR A 33 20.81 51.08 1.71
C THR A 33 21.33 52.03 0.64
N GLY A 34 20.46 52.60 -0.19
CA GLY A 34 20.79 53.65 -1.14
C GLY A 34 19.56 54.50 -1.47
N ARG A 35 19.65 55.81 -1.20
CA ARG A 35 18.60 56.82 -1.32
C ARG A 35 18.72 57.63 -2.63
N MET A 36 17.56 58.04 -3.16
CA MET A 36 17.24 59.23 -4.00
C MET A 36 17.56 59.22 -5.51
N PRO A 37 16.86 60.01 -6.38
CA PRO A 37 15.81 61.01 -6.12
C PRO A 37 14.51 60.90 -6.96
N THR A 38 13.56 61.76 -6.57
CA THR A 38 12.19 62.06 -7.03
C THR A 38 12.03 62.76 -8.41
N MET A 39 10.77 62.71 -8.89
CA MET A 39 10.10 63.38 -10.04
C MET A 39 10.18 62.58 -11.37
N VAL A 40 9.08 62.28 -12.08
CA VAL A 40 8.13 63.20 -12.73
C VAL A 40 6.77 62.51 -13.06
N ARG A 41 5.69 63.26 -12.77
CA ARG A 41 4.31 63.35 -13.33
C ARG A 41 3.43 62.14 -13.66
N GLU A 42 2.26 62.18 -13.02
CA GLU A 42 0.93 61.83 -13.54
C GLU A 42 0.69 62.29 -14.99
N THR A 43 0.24 61.38 -15.87
CA THR A 43 -0.87 61.62 -16.81
C THR A 43 -1.34 60.33 -17.48
N GLU A 44 -2.65 60.26 -17.76
CA GLU A 44 -3.34 59.35 -18.71
C GLU A 44 -3.76 57.93 -18.24
N PHE A 45 -4.86 57.88 -17.47
CA PHE A 45 -5.79 56.75 -17.47
C PHE A 45 -7.22 57.27 -17.70
N LYS A 46 -7.54 57.64 -18.94
CA LYS A 46 -8.90 57.87 -19.44
C LYS A 46 -8.95 57.53 -20.92
N GLN A 47 -9.59 56.41 -21.26
CA GLN A 47 -10.56 56.25 -22.36
C GLN A 47 -10.66 54.77 -22.77
N LEU A 48 -11.73 54.12 -22.32
CA LEU A 48 -12.57 53.18 -23.10
C LEU A 48 -13.59 52.56 -22.15
N LYS A 49 -14.55 53.39 -21.72
CA LYS A 49 -15.76 52.98 -21.02
C LYS A 49 -16.94 53.65 -21.72
N LYS A 50 -17.40 53.06 -22.82
CA LYS A 50 -18.73 53.31 -23.41
C LYS A 50 -19.00 52.34 -24.56
N CYS A 51 -19.73 51.25 -24.27
CA CYS A 51 -20.70 50.71 -25.20
C CYS A 51 -21.97 50.44 -24.41
N HIS A 52 -23.04 50.98 -24.95
CA HIS A 52 -24.41 51.04 -24.48
C HIS A 52 -25.11 49.72 -24.81
N VAL A 53 -25.86 49.14 -23.87
CA VAL A 53 -27.03 48.28 -24.16
C VAL A 53 -28.03 48.56 -23.06
N ASP A 54 -28.98 49.46 -23.34
CA ASP A 54 -30.28 49.51 -22.68
C ASP A 54 -31.28 48.88 -23.65
N ASP A 55 -32.18 48.05 -23.09
CA ASP A 55 -33.48 47.55 -23.59
C ASP A 55 -33.63 46.02 -23.51
N ALA A 56 -34.11 45.55 -22.35
CA ALA A 56 -34.90 44.32 -22.25
C ALA A 56 -35.92 44.46 -21.09
N PRO A 57 -37.18 44.03 -21.29
CA PRO A 57 -38.29 44.41 -20.42
C PRO A 57 -38.36 43.60 -19.12
N ALA A 58 -38.96 44.23 -18.12
CA ALA A 58 -39.27 43.65 -16.82
C ALA A 58 -40.16 42.40 -16.96
N VAL A 59 -39.64 41.26 -16.50
CA VAL A 59 -40.43 40.05 -16.27
C VAL A 59 -40.79 40.02 -14.79
N THR A 60 -42.07 40.18 -14.48
CA THR A 60 -42.65 39.90 -13.16
C THR A 60 -42.54 38.40 -12.87
N LYS A 61 -41.79 38.04 -11.83
CA LYS A 61 -41.77 36.68 -11.27
C LYS A 61 -43.01 36.49 -10.39
N GLU A 62 -43.96 35.71 -10.89
CA GLU A 62 -44.91 35.01 -10.03
C GLU A 62 -44.18 33.91 -9.25
N VAL A 63 -44.39 33.93 -7.93
CA VAL A 63 -43.90 32.92 -6.99
C VAL A 63 -44.87 31.74 -7.03
N SER A 64 -44.44 30.61 -7.58
CA SER A 64 -45.07 29.30 -7.34
C SER A 64 -44.27 28.55 -6.29
N PRO A 65 -44.90 28.00 -5.23
CA PRO A 65 -44.21 27.21 -4.22
C PRO A 65 -44.16 25.74 -4.64
N GLY A 66 -42.98 25.11 -4.50
CA GLY A 66 -42.80 23.66 -4.62
C GLY A 66 -41.79 23.26 -5.68
N ARG A 67 -40.50 23.29 -5.33
CA ARG A 67 -39.46 22.47 -5.96
C ARG A 67 -38.39 22.14 -4.93
N ASP A 68 -38.04 20.87 -4.87
CA ASP A 68 -37.16 20.24 -3.90
C ASP A 68 -35.70 20.69 -4.10
N GLU A 69 -34.96 20.77 -2.99
CA GLU A 69 -33.55 21.22 -2.90
C GLU A 69 -32.54 20.39 -3.72
N ALA A 70 -32.96 19.32 -4.40
CA ALA A 70 -32.09 18.43 -5.18
C ALA A 70 -31.74 18.97 -6.59
N ASP A 71 -32.52 19.91 -7.14
CA ASP A 71 -32.29 20.44 -8.50
C ASP A 71 -31.32 21.64 -8.54
N ALA A 72 -30.89 22.15 -7.38
CA ALA A 72 -30.01 23.33 -7.31
C ALA A 72 -28.54 22.98 -7.58
N ASP A 73 -28.08 21.81 -7.15
CA ASP A 73 -26.67 21.39 -7.27
C ASP A 73 -26.32 20.94 -8.70
N ASP A 74 -27.28 20.33 -9.42
CA ASP A 74 -27.08 19.90 -10.81
C ASP A 74 -27.02 21.12 -11.77
N ALA A 75 -27.74 22.20 -11.46
CA ALA A 75 -27.70 23.43 -12.25
C ALA A 75 -26.36 24.19 -12.10
N GLU A 76 -25.67 24.06 -10.97
CA GLU A 76 -24.36 24.69 -10.74
C GLU A 76 -23.25 23.95 -11.51
N ALA A 77 -23.27 22.61 -11.50
CA ALA A 77 -22.30 21.78 -12.22
C ALA A 77 -22.41 21.91 -13.76
N GLU A 78 -23.64 21.98 -14.31
CA GLU A 78 -23.85 22.24 -15.74
C GLU A 78 -23.37 23.64 -16.15
N ASN A 79 -23.48 24.63 -15.27
CA ASN A 79 -23.01 25.99 -15.53
C ASN A 79 -21.48 26.08 -15.54
N GLU A 80 -20.77 25.36 -14.67
CA GLU A 80 -19.30 25.32 -14.65
C GLU A 80 -18.72 24.63 -15.90
N GLN A 81 -19.27 23.49 -16.31
CA GLN A 81 -18.82 22.80 -17.53
C GLN A 81 -19.11 23.63 -18.79
N SER A 82 -20.25 24.31 -18.83
CA SER A 82 -20.60 25.26 -19.89
C SER A 82 -19.65 26.47 -19.93
N LEU A 83 -19.15 26.91 -18.78
CA LEU A 83 -18.18 28.02 -18.70
C LEU A 83 -16.80 27.58 -19.21
N ILE A 84 -16.35 26.37 -18.85
CA ILE A 84 -15.08 25.79 -19.31
C ILE A 84 -15.09 25.63 -20.84
N GLY A 85 -16.14 25.03 -21.40
CA GLY A 85 -16.26 24.87 -22.86
C GLY A 85 -16.28 26.21 -23.61
N ARG A 86 -16.92 27.24 -23.05
CA ARG A 86 -16.92 28.60 -23.61
C ARG A 86 -15.55 29.29 -23.52
N LEU A 87 -14.75 28.98 -22.49
CA LEU A 87 -13.39 29.50 -22.36
C LEU A 87 -12.43 28.82 -23.33
N GLU A 88 -12.53 27.50 -23.49
CA GLU A 88 -11.74 26.74 -24.45
C GLU A 88 -11.99 27.19 -25.89
N ASP A 89 -13.26 27.34 -26.29
CA ASP A 89 -13.65 27.83 -27.62
C ASP A 89 -13.23 29.30 -27.87
N ARG A 90 -13.01 30.08 -26.82
CA ARG A 90 -12.45 31.44 -26.95
C ARG A 90 -10.93 31.42 -27.00
N LEU A 91 -10.26 30.53 -26.25
CA LEU A 91 -8.81 30.35 -26.31
C LEU A 91 -8.37 29.81 -27.69
N THR A 92 -9.12 28.89 -28.30
CA THR A 92 -8.83 28.36 -29.64
C THR A 92 -9.03 29.37 -30.78
N ARG A 93 -9.68 30.50 -30.51
CA ARG A 93 -9.84 31.59 -31.49
C ARG A 93 -8.82 32.72 -31.36
N LEU A 94 -7.99 32.70 -30.32
CA LEU A 94 -6.90 33.67 -30.18
C LEU A 94 -5.69 33.27 -31.03
N ASP A 95 -5.00 34.26 -31.59
CA ASP A 95 -3.69 34.09 -32.22
C ASP A 95 -2.64 33.64 -31.20
N GLU A 96 -1.59 32.92 -31.63
CA GLU A 96 -0.62 32.25 -30.75
C GLU A 96 0.03 33.20 -29.73
N ARG A 97 0.31 34.44 -30.12
CA ARG A 97 0.87 35.47 -29.23
C ARG A 97 -0.11 35.88 -28.12
N HIS A 98 -1.40 35.93 -28.42
CA HIS A 98 -2.44 36.28 -27.45
C HIS A 98 -2.76 35.10 -26.54
N ARG A 99 -2.71 33.87 -27.05
CA ARG A 99 -2.83 32.66 -26.21
C ARG A 99 -1.74 32.60 -25.15
N PHE A 100 -0.50 32.89 -25.53
CA PHE A 100 0.62 32.89 -24.59
C PHE A 100 0.45 33.92 -23.46
N LEU A 101 -0.01 35.13 -23.79
CA LEU A 101 -0.26 36.18 -22.79
C LEU A 101 -1.42 35.83 -21.86
N VAL A 102 -2.51 35.28 -22.39
CA VAL A 102 -3.68 34.88 -21.59
C VAL A 102 -3.33 33.73 -20.64
N VAL A 103 -2.65 32.69 -21.14
CA VAL A 103 -2.19 31.56 -20.31
C VAL A 103 -1.23 32.04 -19.22
N SER A 104 -0.29 32.93 -19.56
CA SER A 104 0.66 33.49 -18.59
C SER A 104 -0.05 34.32 -17.52
N ALA A 105 -1.05 35.13 -17.88
CA ALA A 105 -1.84 35.91 -16.94
C ALA A 105 -2.67 35.03 -15.99
N VAL A 106 -3.33 33.99 -16.53
CA VAL A 106 -4.09 33.02 -15.72
C VAL A 106 -3.16 32.28 -14.75
N PHE A 107 -1.98 31.86 -15.20
CA PHE A 107 -0.98 31.21 -14.36
C PHE A 107 -0.53 32.10 -13.20
N VAL A 108 -0.27 33.39 -13.44
CA VAL A 108 0.06 34.36 -12.39
C VAL A 108 -1.09 34.52 -11.39
N ILE A 109 -2.34 34.60 -11.85
CA ILE A 109 -3.51 34.69 -10.98
C ILE A 109 -3.63 33.44 -10.09
N VAL A 110 -3.47 32.24 -10.66
CA VAL A 110 -3.51 30.97 -9.90
C VAL A 110 -2.41 30.95 -8.83
N LEU A 111 -1.19 31.39 -9.15
CA LEU A 111 -0.10 31.49 -8.18
C LEU A 111 -0.40 32.48 -7.05
N VAL A 112 -1.00 33.63 -7.36
CA VAL A 112 -1.39 34.64 -6.36
C VAL A 112 -2.50 34.10 -5.44
N VAL A 113 -3.49 33.40 -5.99
CA VAL A 113 -4.56 32.76 -5.20
C VAL A 113 -4.01 31.64 -4.32
N ALA A 114 -3.14 30.78 -4.85
CA ALA A 114 -2.49 29.73 -4.09
C ALA A 114 -1.62 30.28 -2.94
N ALA A 115 -0.82 31.32 -3.21
CA ALA A 115 -0.04 32.00 -2.18
C ALA A 115 -0.95 32.63 -1.10
N SER A 116 -2.08 33.22 -1.50
CA SER A 116 -3.07 33.76 -0.57
C SER A 116 -3.71 32.67 0.29
N ALA A 117 -4.07 31.52 -0.28
CA ALA A 117 -4.60 30.38 0.46
C ALA A 117 -3.58 29.79 1.46
N LEU A 118 -2.30 29.72 1.06
CA LEU A 118 -1.20 29.29 1.94
C LEU A 118 -0.98 30.26 3.11
N THR A 119 -1.06 31.57 2.87
CA THR A 119 -0.93 32.57 3.95
C THR A 119 -2.10 32.53 4.93
N VAL A 120 -3.33 32.30 4.46
CA VAL A 120 -4.51 32.09 5.31
C VAL A 120 -4.35 30.82 6.14
N SER A 121 -3.95 29.70 5.51
CA SER A 121 -3.71 28.43 6.20
C SER A 121 -2.60 28.56 7.26
N TRP A 122 -1.51 29.26 6.94
CA TRP A 122 -0.43 29.55 7.88
C TRP A 122 -0.90 30.38 9.08
N ARG A 123 -1.78 31.37 8.87
CA ARG A 123 -2.37 32.15 9.98
C ARG A 123 -3.25 31.30 10.89
N VAL A 124 -4.03 30.37 10.33
CA VAL A 124 -4.86 29.45 11.11
C VAL A 124 -4.00 28.48 11.93
N VAL A 125 -2.97 27.90 11.32
CA VAL A 125 -2.03 27.00 12.01
C VAL A 125 -1.27 27.75 13.11
N SER A 126 -0.73 28.94 12.81
CA SER A 126 -0.01 29.78 13.78
C SER A 126 -0.90 30.20 14.96
N SER A 127 -2.16 30.58 14.71
CA SER A 127 -3.12 30.90 15.78
C SER A 127 -3.42 29.68 16.65
N THR A 128 -3.52 28.50 16.06
CA THR A 128 -3.78 27.25 16.78
C THR A 128 -2.57 26.85 17.63
N LEU A 129 -1.36 26.96 17.09
CA LEU A 129 -0.12 26.72 17.83
C LEU A 129 0.04 27.69 19.00
N ALA A 130 -0.29 28.98 18.81
CA ALA A 130 -0.24 29.98 19.86
C ALA A 130 -1.25 29.68 20.99
N LYS A 131 -2.45 29.20 20.67
CA LYS A 131 -3.45 28.76 21.66
C LYS A 131 -2.98 27.53 22.45
N MET A 132 -2.38 26.56 21.77
CA MET A 132 -1.81 25.37 22.42
C MET A 132 -0.65 25.74 23.35
N HIS A 133 0.24 26.65 22.92
CA HIS A 133 1.34 27.13 23.75
C HIS A 133 0.85 27.90 24.97
N ALA A 134 -0.18 28.75 24.81
CA ALA A 134 -0.82 29.46 25.93
C ALA A 134 -1.49 28.50 26.94
N GLN A 135 -2.17 27.44 26.45
CA GLN A 135 -2.72 26.40 27.33
C GLN A 135 -1.64 25.60 28.06
N SER A 136 -0.51 25.31 27.38
CA SER A 136 0.63 24.64 28.01
C SER A 136 1.26 25.47 29.13
N ILE A 137 1.32 26.80 28.99
CA ILE A 137 1.81 27.69 30.03
C ILE A 137 0.83 27.74 31.21
N GLN A 138 -0.47 27.80 30.96
CA GLN A 138 -1.48 27.78 32.04
C GLN A 138 -1.49 26.48 32.85
N LEU A 139 -1.14 25.35 32.22
CA LEU A 139 -1.00 24.07 32.92
C LEU A 139 0.30 23.97 33.73
N ALA A 140 1.34 24.72 33.35
CA ALA A 140 2.62 24.75 34.06
C ALA A 140 2.59 25.62 35.34
N ASP A 141 1.74 26.66 35.37
CA ASP A 141 1.68 27.62 36.50
C ASP A 141 0.80 27.18 37.70
N GLY A 142 0.40 25.91 37.76
CA GLY A 142 0.11 25.23 39.03
C GLY A 142 -0.95 25.85 39.97
N ASN A 143 -1.98 26.51 39.43
CA ASN A 143 -3.08 27.06 40.25
C ASN A 143 -4.46 26.80 39.61
N VAL A 144 -4.85 25.52 39.51
CA VAL A 144 -6.24 25.13 39.25
C VAL A 144 -6.82 24.48 40.50
N LYS A 145 -7.60 25.27 41.25
CA LYS A 145 -8.51 24.75 42.28
C LYS A 145 -9.65 24.01 41.58
N TYR A 146 -9.70 22.69 41.73
CA TYR A 146 -10.85 21.90 41.35
C TYR A 146 -11.98 22.13 42.36
N ASN A 147 -13.01 22.87 41.97
CA ASN A 147 -14.29 22.89 42.68
C ASN A 147 -15.09 21.67 42.26
N LEU A 148 -15.16 20.66 43.13
CA LEU A 148 -16.12 19.56 43.02
C LEU A 148 -17.54 20.08 43.30
N PRO A 149 -18.54 19.77 42.46
CA PRO A 149 -19.93 20.08 42.77
C PRO A 149 -20.46 19.11 43.84
N THR A 150 -21.00 19.69 44.90
CA THR A 150 -21.79 19.03 45.94
C THR A 150 -23.10 18.50 45.34
N ARG A 151 -23.30 17.18 45.49
CA ARG A 151 -24.51 16.45 45.12
C ARG A 151 -25.63 16.78 46.11
N THR A 152 -26.62 17.54 45.66
CA THR A 152 -27.88 17.77 46.38
C THR A 152 -28.80 16.56 46.30
N LYS A 153 -29.42 16.25 47.45
CA LYS A 153 -30.54 15.30 47.63
C LYS A 153 -31.88 16.03 47.43
N SER A 154 -32.77 15.45 46.63
CA SER A 154 -34.25 15.42 46.80
C SER A 154 -34.78 14.56 45.64
N GLY A 155 -35.49 13.46 45.85
CA GLY A 155 -36.88 13.39 46.34
C GLY A 155 -37.68 12.72 45.20
N THR A 156 -38.06 11.45 45.39
CA THR A 156 -39.45 10.98 45.61
C THR A 156 -40.23 10.74 44.31
N ASP A 157 -40.59 9.45 44.12
CA ASP A 157 -41.85 8.90 43.58
C ASP A 157 -41.52 7.68 42.69
N ASP A 158 -41.65 6.47 43.23
CA ASP A 158 -42.88 5.70 43.47
C ASP A 158 -43.47 5.15 42.17
N SER A 159 -43.12 3.90 41.87
CA SER A 159 -43.95 2.95 41.14
C SER A 159 -43.40 1.55 41.38
N SER A 160 -44.03 0.91 42.35
CA SER A 160 -43.92 -0.49 42.69
C SER A 160 -44.79 -1.35 41.76
N LYS A 161 -44.47 -2.67 41.78
CA LYS A 161 -45.20 -3.84 41.22
C LYS A 161 -44.72 -4.29 39.83
N LEU A 162 -44.48 -5.57 39.53
CA LEU A 162 -44.55 -6.85 40.26
C LEU A 162 -43.88 -7.86 39.31
N PHE A 163 -42.91 -8.67 39.76
CA PHE A 163 -42.84 -10.12 39.44
C PHE A 163 -41.70 -10.78 40.25
N THR A 164 -42.15 -11.54 41.24
CA THR A 164 -41.55 -12.72 41.91
C THR A 164 -40.97 -13.74 40.90
N ALA A 165 -40.01 -14.65 41.16
CA ALA A 165 -39.26 -15.07 42.33
C ALA A 165 -38.04 -15.95 41.91
N HIS A 166 -37.03 -16.00 42.79
CA HIS A 166 -35.86 -16.88 43.07
C HIS A 166 -35.78 -18.34 42.52
N PRO A 167 -34.64 -19.10 42.72
CA PRO A 167 -33.44 -18.88 43.58
C PRO A 167 -32.07 -19.02 42.84
N THR A 168 -30.95 -18.40 43.21
CA THR A 168 -30.14 -18.40 44.46
C THR A 168 -29.65 -19.77 44.91
N VAL A 169 -28.45 -20.16 44.45
CA VAL A 169 -27.58 -21.11 45.17
C VAL A 169 -26.29 -20.39 45.54
N SER A 170 -26.09 -20.31 46.84
CA SER A 170 -24.93 -19.83 47.57
C SER A 170 -24.11 -21.04 47.98
N ALA A 171 -22.78 -20.97 47.86
CA ALA A 171 -21.84 -21.79 48.62
C ALA A 171 -20.48 -21.08 48.57
N GLN A 172 -20.11 -20.30 49.59
CA GLN A 172 -19.34 -20.71 50.77
C GLN A 172 -17.98 -21.31 50.45
N ALA A 173 -16.96 -20.53 50.79
CA ALA A 173 -15.61 -20.97 51.10
C ALA A 173 -15.60 -21.99 52.25
N PRO A 174 -14.54 -22.79 52.33
CA PRO A 174 -13.78 -22.81 53.56
C PRO A 174 -12.27 -22.70 53.36
N SER A 175 -11.67 -22.22 54.45
CA SER A 175 -10.28 -22.07 54.79
C SER A 175 -9.53 -23.39 55.00
N ASP A 176 -8.21 -23.28 54.84
CA ASP A 176 -7.12 -24.01 55.49
C ASP A 176 -6.99 -25.54 55.31
N SER A 177 -5.90 -25.93 54.65
CA SER A 177 -5.00 -26.97 55.17
C SER A 177 -3.67 -26.98 54.42
N GLU A 178 -2.60 -26.72 55.16
CA GLU A 178 -1.22 -27.08 54.85
C GLU A 178 -1.08 -28.59 54.57
N ALA A 179 -0.44 -28.92 53.46
CA ALA A 179 0.37 -30.12 53.22
C ALA A 179 1.07 -29.86 51.88
N GLY A 180 2.37 -29.51 51.82
CA GLY A 180 3.45 -30.42 52.18
C GLY A 180 3.41 -31.62 51.24
N LEU A 181 4.20 -31.59 50.14
CA LEU A 181 4.81 -32.76 49.49
C LEU A 181 5.67 -32.33 48.27
N GLN A 182 6.98 -32.37 48.51
CA GLN A 182 8.03 -32.97 47.67
C GLN A 182 8.36 -32.39 46.28
N LEU A 183 9.43 -31.58 46.27
CA LEU A 183 10.40 -31.52 45.17
C LEU A 183 10.94 -32.92 44.86
N PHE A 184 10.73 -33.40 43.64
CA PHE A 184 11.55 -34.47 43.07
C PHE A 184 12.81 -33.87 42.44
N SER A 185 13.93 -34.00 43.14
CA SER A 185 15.27 -33.79 42.59
C SER A 185 15.59 -34.90 41.57
N PRO A 186 16.18 -34.59 40.40
CA PRO A 186 16.71 -35.60 39.51
C PRO A 186 17.95 -36.30 40.12
N PRO A 187 18.17 -37.60 39.83
CA PRO A 187 19.28 -38.36 40.40
C PRO A 187 20.65 -37.89 39.85
N PRO A 188 21.72 -38.02 40.65
CA PRO A 188 23.09 -37.72 40.22
C PRO A 188 23.56 -38.74 39.18
N MET A 189 24.03 -38.25 38.04
CA MET A 189 24.71 -39.07 37.03
C MET A 189 25.99 -39.67 37.61
N GLN A 190 26.09 -41.00 37.58
CA GLN A 190 27.30 -41.72 37.91
C GLN A 190 28.37 -41.52 36.82
N PRO A 191 29.66 -41.42 37.18
CA PRO A 191 30.75 -41.41 36.22
C PRO A 191 30.94 -42.82 35.65
N LEU A 192 30.68 -42.98 34.35
CA LEU A 192 31.00 -44.20 33.62
C LEU A 192 32.53 -44.39 33.58
N SER A 193 32.98 -45.54 34.04
CA SER A 193 34.38 -45.96 34.01
C SER A 193 34.91 -46.07 32.57
N PRO A 194 36.18 -45.72 32.32
CA PRO A 194 36.77 -45.79 30.98
C PRO A 194 36.88 -47.26 30.50
N ARG A 195 36.32 -47.52 29.32
CA ARG A 195 36.42 -48.82 28.63
C ARG A 195 37.88 -49.07 28.21
N PRO A 196 38.41 -50.30 28.38
CA PRO A 196 39.74 -50.65 27.87
C PRO A 196 39.80 -50.53 26.34
N LEU A 197 40.86 -49.88 25.85
CA LEU A 197 41.15 -49.78 24.42
C LEU A 197 41.40 -51.19 23.82
N PRO A 198 40.87 -51.48 22.63
CA PRO A 198 41.17 -52.72 21.92
C PRO A 198 42.65 -52.77 21.51
N PRO A 199 43.26 -53.98 21.45
CA PRO A 199 44.65 -54.15 21.07
C PRO A 199 44.90 -53.68 19.63
N ALA A 200 46.04 -53.02 19.43
CA ALA A 200 46.44 -52.47 18.14
C ALA A 200 46.52 -53.55 17.06
N PRO A 201 45.98 -53.30 15.85
CA PRO A 201 46.08 -54.23 14.73
C PRO A 201 47.55 -54.39 14.31
N ARG A 202 47.94 -55.64 14.01
CA ARG A 202 49.29 -55.97 13.53
C ARG A 202 49.57 -55.26 12.20
N PRO A 203 50.80 -54.80 11.97
CA PRO A 203 51.19 -54.20 10.70
C PRO A 203 51.01 -55.23 9.56
N PRO A 204 50.34 -54.85 8.45
CA PRO A 204 50.23 -55.72 7.29
C PRO A 204 51.60 -55.96 6.65
N TYR A 205 51.82 -57.19 6.19
CA TYR A 205 53.01 -57.58 5.45
C TYR A 205 53.19 -56.71 4.20
N PRO A 206 54.42 -56.33 3.84
CA PRO A 206 54.67 -55.58 2.61
C PRO A 206 54.24 -56.43 1.40
N PRO A 207 53.42 -55.87 0.50
CA PRO A 207 53.03 -56.58 -0.71
C PRO A 207 54.25 -56.83 -1.61
N PRO A 208 54.25 -57.94 -2.38
CA PRO A 208 55.31 -58.21 -3.34
C PRO A 208 55.43 -57.06 -4.35
N PRO A 209 56.65 -56.79 -4.86
CA PRO A 209 56.87 -55.72 -5.83
C PRO A 209 56.02 -55.96 -7.08
N SER A 210 55.14 -55.00 -7.38
CA SER A 210 54.30 -55.03 -8.57
C SER A 210 55.17 -55.11 -9.83
N PRO A 211 54.83 -55.97 -10.80
CA PRO A 211 55.53 -56.03 -12.08
C PRO A 211 55.46 -54.67 -12.76
N SER A 212 56.58 -54.25 -13.35
CA SER A 212 56.72 -52.97 -14.04
C SER A 212 55.56 -52.77 -15.03
N PRO A 213 54.83 -51.64 -14.95
CA PRO A 213 53.70 -51.39 -15.83
C PRO A 213 54.17 -51.32 -17.28
N CYS A 214 53.46 -52.03 -18.16
CA CYS A 214 53.64 -51.90 -19.59
C CYS A 214 53.51 -50.42 -20.01
N PRO A 215 54.34 -49.94 -20.94
CA PRO A 215 54.22 -48.57 -21.44
C PRO A 215 52.80 -48.35 -21.99
N PRO A 216 52.14 -47.24 -21.61
CA PRO A 216 50.79 -46.98 -22.05
C PRO A 216 50.76 -46.85 -23.58
N PRO A 217 49.72 -47.39 -24.25
CA PRO A 217 49.55 -47.18 -25.67
C PRO A 217 49.46 -45.67 -25.96
N PRO A 218 49.89 -45.23 -27.16
CA PRO A 218 49.80 -43.83 -27.56
C PRO A 218 48.35 -43.35 -27.37
N MET A 219 48.18 -42.34 -26.51
CA MET A 219 46.86 -41.77 -26.22
C MET A 219 46.26 -41.24 -27.52
N TYR A 220 45.15 -41.86 -27.95
CA TYR A 220 44.27 -41.25 -28.94
C TYR A 220 43.82 -39.88 -28.41
N PRO A 221 43.74 -38.86 -29.28
CA PRO A 221 43.18 -37.58 -28.88
C PRO A 221 41.79 -37.82 -28.24
N PRO A 222 41.52 -37.27 -27.05
CA PRO A 222 40.26 -37.50 -26.36
C PRO A 222 39.12 -37.08 -27.29
N GLN A 223 38.22 -38.02 -27.59
CA GLN A 223 37.00 -37.73 -28.32
C GLN A 223 36.28 -36.57 -27.58
N PRO A 224 35.84 -35.52 -28.29
CA PRO A 224 35.07 -34.45 -27.67
C PRO A 224 33.85 -35.07 -26.99
N THR A 225 33.77 -34.93 -25.67
CA THR A 225 32.66 -35.43 -24.88
C THR A 225 31.38 -34.84 -25.46
N PRO A 226 30.39 -35.67 -25.83
CA PRO A 226 29.12 -35.13 -26.30
C PRO A 226 28.56 -34.16 -25.26
N PRO A 227 28.01 -33.01 -25.69
CA PRO A 227 27.47 -32.03 -24.75
C PRO A 227 26.44 -32.73 -23.86
N LEU A 228 26.68 -32.70 -22.55
CA LEU A 228 25.75 -33.26 -21.57
C LEU A 228 24.42 -32.53 -21.72
N LEU A 229 23.34 -33.29 -21.95
CA LEU A 229 22.00 -32.74 -21.95
C LEU A 229 21.75 -32.09 -20.59
N PRO A 230 21.14 -30.89 -20.55
CA PRO A 230 20.78 -30.27 -19.29
C PRO A 230 19.86 -31.21 -18.50
N PRO A 231 20.03 -31.32 -17.16
CA PRO A 231 19.15 -32.12 -16.34
C PRO A 231 17.70 -31.65 -16.50
N PRO A 232 16.71 -32.57 -16.47
CA PRO A 232 15.31 -32.21 -16.55
C PRO A 232 14.95 -31.22 -15.43
N ALA A 233 14.16 -30.19 -15.77
CA ALA A 233 13.71 -29.21 -14.80
C ALA A 233 12.95 -29.90 -13.65
N ALA A 234 13.16 -29.42 -12.42
CA ALA A 234 12.43 -29.91 -11.26
C ALA A 234 10.90 -29.71 -11.47
N PRO A 235 10.04 -30.64 -10.99
CA PRO A 235 8.59 -30.55 -11.15
C PRO A 235 8.00 -29.19 -10.75
N ASP A 236 8.50 -28.59 -9.66
CA ASP A 236 8.03 -27.31 -9.17
C ASP A 236 8.30 -26.15 -10.13
N ALA A 237 9.41 -26.18 -10.87
CA ALA A 237 9.72 -25.16 -11.87
C ALA A 237 8.73 -25.20 -13.03
N VAL A 238 8.28 -26.39 -13.44
CA VAL A 238 7.25 -26.56 -14.47
C VAL A 238 5.90 -26.02 -13.98
N ILE A 239 5.54 -26.30 -12.72
CA ILE A 239 4.30 -25.78 -12.11
C ILE A 239 4.31 -24.25 -12.06
N ARG A 240 5.40 -23.64 -11.55
CA ARG A 240 5.54 -22.18 -11.48
C ARG A 240 5.47 -21.53 -12.85
N SER A 241 6.22 -22.04 -13.83
CA SER A 241 6.17 -21.54 -15.21
C SER A 241 4.77 -21.64 -15.83
N THR A 242 4.02 -22.72 -15.52
CA THR A 242 2.64 -22.89 -15.98
C THR A 242 1.68 -21.89 -15.34
N ILE A 243 1.86 -21.56 -14.05
CA ILE A 243 1.09 -20.51 -13.37
C ILE A 243 1.37 -19.15 -14.04
N VAL A 244 2.65 -18.78 -14.19
CA VAL A 244 3.04 -17.50 -14.80
C VAL A 244 2.54 -17.35 -16.24
N SER A 245 2.61 -18.43 -17.03
CA SER A 245 2.09 -18.44 -18.40
C SER A 245 0.58 -18.17 -18.44
N ARG A 246 -0.21 -18.82 -17.58
CA ARG A 246 -1.68 -18.61 -17.49
C ARG A 246 -2.05 -17.21 -17.00
N MET A 247 -1.26 -16.61 -16.11
CA MET A 247 -1.47 -15.22 -15.68
C MET A 247 -1.23 -14.24 -16.85
N ASN A 248 -0.13 -14.42 -17.59
CA ASN A 248 0.15 -13.60 -18.76
C ASN A 248 -0.92 -13.77 -19.85
N GLU A 249 -1.41 -14.99 -20.08
CA GLU A 249 -2.52 -15.26 -21.01
C GLU A 249 -3.80 -14.53 -20.60
N ARG A 250 -4.22 -14.62 -19.33
CA ARG A 250 -5.37 -13.88 -18.80
C ARG A 250 -5.20 -12.37 -18.91
N PHE A 251 -4.00 -11.85 -18.64
CA PHE A 251 -3.74 -10.42 -18.79
C PHE A 251 -3.89 -9.96 -20.25
N VAL A 252 -3.35 -10.71 -21.21
CA VAL A 252 -3.37 -10.35 -22.63
C VAL A 252 -4.77 -10.48 -23.24
N SER A 253 -5.49 -11.54 -22.89
CA SER A 253 -6.85 -11.82 -23.37
C SER A 253 -7.95 -11.11 -22.58
N GLY A 254 -7.60 -10.53 -21.43
CA GLY A 254 -8.54 -9.92 -20.49
C GLY A 254 -9.42 -8.85 -21.12
N HIS A 255 -10.71 -8.87 -20.82
CA HIS A 255 -11.67 -7.87 -21.32
C HIS A 255 -12.89 -7.61 -20.45
N PRO A 256 -13.60 -6.49 -20.65
CA PRO A 256 -14.82 -6.23 -19.90
C PRO A 256 -15.82 -7.36 -20.05
N THR A 257 -16.03 -8.10 -18.97
CA THR A 257 -16.88 -9.29 -18.87
C THR A 257 -17.25 -9.49 -17.39
N PRO A 258 -18.43 -10.08 -17.09
CA PRO A 258 -18.79 -10.43 -15.72
C PRO A 258 -17.99 -11.61 -15.16
N ASP A 259 -17.31 -12.41 -15.99
CA ASP A 259 -16.50 -13.55 -15.53
C ASP A 259 -15.06 -13.13 -15.20
N MET A 260 -14.68 -13.26 -13.94
CA MET A 260 -13.33 -12.94 -13.47
C MET A 260 -12.20 -13.72 -14.15
N ARG A 261 -12.47 -14.89 -14.72
CA ARG A 261 -11.47 -15.67 -15.48
C ARG A 261 -11.09 -14.99 -16.80
N ASP A 262 -12.01 -14.25 -17.38
CA ASP A 262 -11.87 -13.57 -18.66
C ASP A 262 -11.63 -12.06 -18.50
N ALA A 263 -11.84 -11.50 -17.29
CA ALA A 263 -11.66 -10.09 -17.00
C ALA A 263 -10.18 -9.65 -16.96
N GLY A 264 -9.29 -10.54 -16.52
CA GLY A 264 -7.87 -10.28 -16.37
C GLY A 264 -7.26 -11.00 -15.16
N VAL A 265 -6.34 -10.34 -14.48
CA VAL A 265 -5.66 -10.85 -13.28
C VAL A 265 -6.07 -9.99 -12.08
N LEU A 266 -6.56 -10.63 -11.01
CA LEU A 266 -6.95 -9.95 -9.77
C LEU A 266 -5.75 -9.87 -8.83
N ILE A 267 -5.38 -8.65 -8.44
CA ILE A 267 -4.19 -8.39 -7.63
C ILE A 267 -4.56 -7.55 -6.42
N HIS A 268 -4.23 -8.05 -5.23
CA HIS A 268 -4.20 -7.26 -4.00
C HIS A 268 -2.76 -6.91 -3.67
N MET A 269 -2.47 -5.63 -3.54
CA MET A 269 -1.18 -5.13 -3.11
C MET A 269 -1.25 -4.77 -1.64
N PHE A 270 -0.19 -5.06 -0.88
CA PHE A 270 -0.20 -4.82 0.55
C PHE A 270 -0.32 -3.33 0.85
N ASP A 271 -1.28 -3.00 1.71
CA ASP A 271 -1.64 -1.64 2.11
C ASP A 271 -1.60 -1.46 3.65
N ALA A 272 -0.93 -2.40 4.33
CA ALA A 272 -0.76 -2.45 5.78
C ALA A 272 -2.06 -2.74 6.56
N LEU A 273 -3.06 -3.28 5.89
CA LEU A 273 -4.29 -3.79 6.51
C LEU A 273 -4.23 -5.31 6.76
N GLU A 274 -3.09 -5.94 6.48
CA GLU A 274 -2.84 -7.36 6.66
C GLU A 274 -2.30 -7.71 8.05
N GLU A 275 -2.41 -8.98 8.44
CA GLU A 275 -1.94 -9.49 9.72
C GLU A 275 -0.42 -9.77 9.72
N TRP A 276 0.36 -8.70 9.79
CA TRP A 276 1.82 -8.78 9.87
C TRP A 276 2.34 -9.20 11.25
N SER A 277 1.54 -9.12 12.32
CA SER A 277 2.04 -9.36 13.69
C SER A 277 2.17 -10.84 14.05
N SER A 278 1.40 -11.70 13.38
CA SER A 278 1.48 -13.16 13.52
C SER A 278 2.13 -13.85 12.33
N ASP A 279 2.85 -13.10 11.48
CA ASP A 279 3.48 -13.62 10.26
C ASP A 279 2.48 -14.25 9.26
N GLU A 280 1.23 -13.76 9.23
CA GLU A 280 0.17 -14.23 8.34
C GLU A 280 -0.37 -13.10 7.43
N PRO A 281 0.48 -12.45 6.61
CA PRO A 281 0.09 -11.28 5.81
C PRO A 281 -0.95 -11.59 4.71
N TRP A 282 -1.38 -12.84 4.55
CA TRP A 282 -2.52 -13.23 3.70
C TRP A 282 -3.86 -13.18 4.41
N LYS A 283 -3.89 -12.83 5.71
CA LYS A 283 -5.13 -12.60 6.48
C LYS A 283 -5.32 -11.11 6.73
N LEU A 284 -6.56 -10.71 6.99
CA LEU A 284 -6.82 -9.37 7.52
C LEU A 284 -6.22 -9.23 8.90
N CYS A 285 -5.73 -8.04 9.19
CA CYS A 285 -5.27 -7.64 10.50
C CYS A 285 -6.35 -7.83 11.59
N ARG A 286 -6.03 -8.61 12.62
CA ARG A 286 -6.85 -8.91 13.80
C ARG A 286 -6.29 -8.30 15.07
N THR A 287 -5.09 -7.74 15.04
CA THR A 287 -4.44 -7.13 16.19
C THR A 287 -3.86 -5.74 15.86
N GLY A 288 -3.12 -5.11 16.78
CA GLY A 288 -2.38 -3.89 16.47
C GLY A 288 -3.23 -2.65 16.13
N TRP A 289 -2.65 -1.74 15.34
CA TRP A 289 -3.24 -0.44 15.01
C TRP A 289 -4.34 -0.57 13.95
N CYS A 290 -4.17 -1.47 12.98
CA CYS A 290 -5.13 -1.69 11.90
C CYS A 290 -6.48 -2.16 12.46
N LEU A 291 -6.53 -3.07 13.46
CA LEU A 291 -7.80 -3.47 14.09
C LEU A 291 -8.67 -2.27 14.54
N LYS A 292 -8.07 -1.21 15.09
CA LYS A 292 -8.82 -0.04 15.57
C LYS A 292 -9.43 0.78 14.42
N GLN A 293 -8.71 0.87 13.32
CA GLN A 293 -9.15 1.56 12.10
C GLN A 293 -10.13 0.70 11.28
N LEU A 294 -10.06 -0.62 11.46
CA LEU A 294 -10.68 -1.64 10.64
C LEU A 294 -11.82 -2.38 11.34
N GLN A 295 -12.41 -1.86 12.42
CA GLN A 295 -13.47 -2.56 13.17
C GLN A 295 -14.66 -2.97 12.28
N ALA A 296 -14.83 -2.35 11.11
CA ALA A 296 -15.83 -2.71 10.12
C ALA A 296 -15.28 -3.42 8.86
N GLN A 297 -13.96 -3.47 8.65
CA GLN A 297 -13.38 -3.99 7.41
C GLN A 297 -13.23 -5.51 7.47
N ASN A 298 -13.90 -6.16 6.53
CA ASN A 298 -13.96 -7.60 6.31
C ASN A 298 -13.74 -7.92 4.82
N PHE A 299 -12.89 -7.13 4.17
CA PHE A 299 -12.60 -7.25 2.75
C PHE A 299 -11.15 -6.85 2.46
N PHE A 300 -10.63 -7.32 1.32
CA PHE A 300 -9.45 -6.76 0.69
C PHE A 300 -9.83 -5.86 -0.48
N SER A 301 -9.10 -4.76 -0.65
CA SER A 301 -9.12 -3.97 -1.87
C SER A 301 -8.11 -4.54 -2.87
N ALA A 302 -8.59 -4.87 -4.05
CA ALA A 302 -7.79 -5.41 -5.14
C ALA A 302 -7.99 -4.57 -6.41
N SER A 303 -7.19 -4.82 -7.42
CA SER A 303 -7.36 -4.27 -8.77
C SER A 303 -7.39 -5.42 -9.78
N ILE A 304 -8.24 -5.29 -10.78
CA ILE A 304 -8.20 -6.13 -11.99
C ILE A 304 -7.25 -5.49 -12.98
N VAL A 305 -6.24 -6.23 -13.41
CA VAL A 305 -5.31 -5.79 -14.45
C VAL A 305 -5.43 -6.63 -15.70
N ASN A 306 -5.40 -5.95 -16.85
CA ASN A 306 -5.27 -6.56 -18.17
C ASN A 306 -4.57 -5.57 -19.11
N LYS A 307 -4.34 -5.99 -20.36
CA LYS A 307 -3.64 -5.18 -21.37
C LYS A 307 -4.23 -3.78 -21.59
N ARG A 308 -5.54 -3.59 -21.36
CA ARG A 308 -6.22 -2.28 -21.48
C ARG A 308 -6.28 -1.51 -20.16
N LEU A 309 -6.10 -2.19 -19.03
CA LEU A 309 -6.25 -1.70 -17.67
C LEU A 309 -5.00 -2.04 -16.81
N PRO A 310 -3.81 -1.48 -17.08
CA PRO A 310 -2.58 -1.98 -16.46
C PRO A 310 -2.29 -1.42 -15.04
N ASN A 311 -3.08 -0.48 -14.53
CA ASN A 311 -2.76 0.23 -13.29
C ASN A 311 -3.26 -0.50 -12.04
N LEU A 312 -2.47 -0.46 -10.98
CA LEU A 312 -2.75 -1.06 -9.67
C LEU A 312 -3.06 0.02 -8.61
N LEU A 313 -3.80 -0.38 -7.58
CA LEU A 313 -4.06 0.40 -6.36
C LEU A 313 -2.78 0.91 -5.68
N SER A 314 -1.72 0.10 -5.65
CA SER A 314 -0.41 0.45 -5.08
C SER A 314 0.71 -0.14 -5.95
N SER A 315 1.85 0.56 -6.04
CA SER A 315 2.98 0.19 -6.91
C SER A 315 4.29 -0.06 -6.18
N ASP A 316 4.35 0.05 -4.86
CA ASP A 316 5.64 0.09 -4.15
C ASP A 316 5.83 -1.05 -3.14
N THR A 317 4.86 -1.95 -3.04
CA THR A 317 4.84 -3.05 -2.08
C THR A 317 4.80 -4.42 -2.75
N ALA A 318 4.85 -5.49 -1.96
CA ALA A 318 4.48 -6.83 -2.42
C ALA A 318 2.95 -7.01 -2.33
N GLY A 319 2.45 -8.16 -2.77
CA GLY A 319 1.05 -8.51 -2.72
C GLY A 319 0.78 -9.94 -3.18
N PHE A 320 -0.48 -10.25 -3.44
CA PHE A 320 -0.92 -11.54 -3.96
C PHE A 320 -1.66 -11.40 -5.28
N VAL A 321 -1.39 -12.33 -6.19
CA VAL A 321 -2.31 -12.65 -7.28
C VAL A 321 -3.35 -13.61 -6.74
N MET A 322 -4.62 -13.20 -6.82
CA MET A 322 -5.75 -13.95 -6.32
C MET A 322 -6.32 -14.88 -7.39
N ALA A 323 -6.78 -16.06 -6.98
CA ALA A 323 -7.46 -17.01 -7.87
C ALA A 323 -8.69 -16.35 -8.54
N PRO A 324 -8.97 -16.67 -9.82
CA PRO A 324 -10.02 -15.99 -10.57
C PRO A 324 -11.44 -16.36 -10.12
N ASP A 325 -11.60 -17.41 -9.30
CA ASP A 325 -12.89 -17.77 -8.69
C ASP A 325 -13.13 -17.05 -7.35
N THR A 326 -12.33 -16.00 -7.06
CA THR A 326 -12.45 -15.23 -5.83
C THR A 326 -13.75 -14.44 -5.78
N LYS A 327 -14.47 -14.56 -4.65
CA LYS A 327 -15.74 -13.88 -4.45
C LYS A 327 -15.54 -12.37 -4.32
N ILE A 328 -16.16 -11.64 -5.24
CA ILE A 328 -16.23 -10.18 -5.25
C ILE A 328 -17.54 -9.74 -4.62
N LEU A 329 -17.49 -8.74 -3.73
CA LEU A 329 -18.65 -8.11 -3.12
C LEU A 329 -19.20 -6.98 -3.99
N CYS A 330 -18.31 -6.12 -4.51
CA CYS A 330 -18.62 -5.07 -5.47
C CYS A 330 -17.32 -4.54 -6.11
N ALA A 331 -17.45 -3.59 -7.04
CA ALA A 331 -16.31 -2.95 -7.66
C ALA A 331 -16.55 -1.46 -7.95
N TYR A 332 -15.46 -0.74 -8.21
CA TYR A 332 -15.41 0.68 -8.50
C TYR A 332 -14.50 0.93 -9.71
N ALA A 333 -14.97 1.77 -10.64
CA ALA A 333 -14.20 2.14 -11.83
C ALA A 333 -13.01 3.09 -11.53
N TYR A 334 -12.84 3.47 -10.27
CA TYR A 334 -11.76 4.27 -9.71
C TYR A 334 -11.69 4.01 -8.19
N ASP A 335 -10.89 4.76 -7.44
CA ASP A 335 -10.86 4.72 -5.97
C ASP A 335 -12.27 4.91 -5.34
N GLY A 336 -12.78 3.88 -4.68
CA GLY A 336 -14.04 3.88 -3.93
C GLY A 336 -13.93 4.50 -2.53
N GLY A 337 -12.71 4.81 -2.09
CA GLY A 337 -12.39 5.31 -0.76
C GLY A 337 -12.86 4.34 0.31
N THR A 338 -12.64 3.04 0.12
CA THR A 338 -13.31 1.99 0.90
C THR A 338 -12.73 1.77 2.30
N GLN A 339 -11.53 2.31 2.55
CA GLN A 339 -10.83 2.16 3.83
C GLN A 339 -11.71 2.56 5.02
N GLY A 340 -11.81 1.65 6.00
CA GLY A 340 -12.59 1.86 7.23
C GLY A 340 -14.11 1.76 7.06
N LYS A 341 -14.61 1.43 5.86
CA LYS A 341 -16.03 1.21 5.61
C LYS A 341 -16.38 -0.26 5.75
N LYS A 342 -17.62 -0.56 6.15
CA LYS A 342 -18.10 -1.94 6.22
C LYS A 342 -18.27 -2.50 4.82
N ASP A 343 -17.79 -3.72 4.55
CA ASP A 343 -17.94 -4.40 3.26
C ASP A 343 -17.48 -3.52 2.07
N GLY A 344 -16.49 -2.65 2.27
CA GLY A 344 -16.01 -1.70 1.26
C GLY A 344 -17.07 -0.71 0.76
N ASP A 345 -18.13 -0.50 1.55
CA ASP A 345 -19.33 0.26 1.19
C ASP A 345 -20.06 -0.28 -0.05
N CYS A 346 -19.94 -1.59 -0.29
CA CYS A 346 -20.78 -2.28 -1.25
C CYS A 346 -22.25 -2.12 -0.85
N GLY A 347 -23.05 -1.52 -1.73
CA GLY A 347 -24.42 -1.14 -1.40
C GLY A 347 -24.65 0.37 -1.23
N ARG A 348 -23.61 1.21 -1.42
CA ARG A 348 -23.83 2.55 -2.00
C ARG A 348 -24.76 2.43 -3.20
N PRO A 349 -25.56 3.47 -3.54
CA PRO A 349 -26.45 3.43 -4.70
C PRO A 349 -25.76 2.73 -5.86
N TRP A 350 -26.37 1.67 -6.39
CA TRP A 350 -25.73 0.85 -7.42
C TRP A 350 -25.54 1.69 -8.67
N CYS A 351 -24.35 1.59 -9.27
CA CYS A 351 -24.07 2.30 -10.50
C CYS A 351 -25.00 1.81 -11.62
N THR A 352 -25.28 2.73 -12.54
CA THR A 352 -25.91 2.44 -13.83
C THR A 352 -25.06 3.05 -14.93
N ASP A 353 -25.39 2.77 -16.18
CA ASP A 353 -24.72 3.41 -17.32
C ASP A 353 -24.90 4.95 -17.34
N GLN A 354 -25.96 5.46 -16.72
CA GLN A 354 -26.22 6.90 -16.61
C GLN A 354 -25.54 7.53 -15.39
N LYS A 355 -25.35 6.76 -14.30
CA LYS A 355 -24.73 7.23 -13.06
C LYS A 355 -23.65 6.25 -12.62
N PHE A 356 -22.42 6.52 -13.04
CA PHE A 356 -21.24 5.68 -12.78
C PHE A 356 -20.24 6.32 -11.79
N TRP A 357 -20.64 7.39 -11.10
CA TRP A 357 -19.85 8.05 -10.06
C TRP A 357 -20.55 7.98 -8.70
N GLN A 358 -19.75 8.01 -7.63
CA GLN A 358 -20.20 7.96 -6.23
C GLN A 358 -21.15 6.78 -5.93
N CYS A 359 -20.97 5.69 -6.67
CA CYS A 359 -21.79 4.49 -6.64
C CYS A 359 -20.87 3.27 -6.59
N SER A 360 -21.43 2.10 -6.30
CA SER A 360 -20.71 0.82 -6.39
C SER A 360 -21.29 -0.02 -7.53
N TRP A 361 -20.47 -0.81 -8.21
CA TRP A 361 -20.94 -1.78 -9.21
C TRP A 361 -21.19 -3.13 -8.57
N LYS A 362 -22.30 -3.77 -8.92
CA LYS A 362 -22.57 -5.17 -8.53
C LYS A 362 -21.55 -6.11 -9.21
N PRO A 363 -21.23 -7.28 -8.61
CA PRO A 363 -20.34 -8.25 -9.25
C PRO A 363 -20.80 -8.66 -10.66
N GLU A 364 -22.10 -8.85 -10.84
CA GLU A 364 -22.72 -9.21 -12.13
C GLU A 364 -22.69 -8.09 -13.18
N LEU A 365 -22.28 -6.87 -12.80
CA LEU A 365 -22.09 -5.73 -13.69
C LEU A 365 -20.60 -5.34 -13.77
N LEU A 366 -19.70 -6.29 -13.53
CA LEU A 366 -18.25 -6.07 -13.59
C LEU A 366 -17.79 -5.61 -14.99
N ASP A 367 -18.42 -6.07 -16.06
CA ASP A 367 -18.12 -5.62 -17.42
C ASP A 367 -18.43 -4.13 -17.62
N HIS A 368 -19.56 -3.65 -17.09
CA HIS A 368 -19.90 -2.23 -17.12
C HIS A 368 -18.90 -1.40 -16.29
N MET A 369 -18.48 -1.91 -15.12
CA MET A 369 -17.43 -1.28 -14.32
C MET A 369 -16.12 -1.15 -15.12
N LEU A 370 -15.66 -2.23 -15.74
CA LEU A 370 -14.41 -2.27 -16.49
C LEU A 370 -14.45 -1.35 -17.73
N ARG A 371 -15.57 -1.28 -18.45
CA ARG A 371 -15.75 -0.32 -19.56
C ARG A 371 -15.67 1.13 -19.09
N ASN A 372 -16.29 1.44 -17.96
CA ASN A 372 -16.21 2.78 -17.36
C ASN A 372 -14.79 3.09 -16.87
N HIS A 373 -14.06 2.10 -16.36
CA HIS A 373 -12.66 2.26 -16.00
C HIS A 373 -11.78 2.53 -17.24
N GLU A 374 -12.02 1.84 -18.36
CA GLU A 374 -11.31 2.11 -19.64
C GLU A 374 -11.53 3.56 -20.11
N ILE A 375 -12.75 4.09 -19.99
CA ILE A 375 -13.05 5.50 -20.28
C ILE A 375 -12.29 6.41 -19.32
N THR A 376 -12.33 6.10 -18.02
CA THR A 376 -11.68 6.89 -16.98
C THR A 376 -10.17 6.96 -17.17
N LEU A 377 -9.52 5.86 -17.56
CA LEU A 377 -8.09 5.83 -17.86
C LEU A 377 -7.70 6.74 -19.02
N LYS A 378 -8.52 6.83 -20.07
CA LYS A 378 -8.29 7.73 -21.20
C LYS A 378 -8.35 9.20 -20.77
N LEU A 379 -9.22 9.52 -19.82
CA LEU A 379 -9.40 10.87 -19.29
C LEU A 379 -8.36 11.22 -18.20
N ARG A 380 -7.95 10.23 -17.40
CA ARG A 380 -7.04 10.38 -16.26
C ARG A 380 -6.02 9.24 -16.26
N PRO A 381 -4.91 9.38 -17.00
CA PRO A 381 -3.83 8.39 -16.97
C PRO A 381 -3.34 8.15 -15.55
N GLY A 382 -3.10 6.89 -15.20
CA GLY A 382 -2.58 6.50 -13.88
C GLY A 382 -3.63 6.17 -12.82
N VAL A 383 -4.93 6.36 -13.08
CA VAL A 383 -5.96 5.84 -12.15
C VAL A 383 -6.01 4.32 -12.18
N TYR A 384 -6.41 3.70 -11.07
CA TYR A 384 -6.64 2.26 -10.94
C TYR A 384 -8.13 1.97 -10.75
N ASN A 385 -8.56 0.71 -10.89
CA ASN A 385 -9.87 0.26 -10.43
C ASN A 385 -9.74 -0.41 -9.05
N GLU A 386 -10.84 -0.42 -8.31
CA GLU A 386 -10.88 -1.03 -6.99
C GLU A 386 -11.97 -2.10 -6.94
N VAL A 387 -11.61 -3.29 -6.51
CA VAL A 387 -12.48 -4.46 -6.39
C VAL A 387 -12.46 -4.94 -4.96
N ILE A 388 -13.64 -5.14 -4.40
CA ILE A 388 -13.83 -5.50 -3.00
C ILE A 388 -14.01 -7.01 -2.91
N VAL A 389 -13.03 -7.66 -2.28
CA VAL A 389 -12.96 -9.12 -2.14
C VAL A 389 -13.44 -9.53 -0.76
N ASP A 390 -14.34 -10.51 -0.69
CA ASP A 390 -14.87 -11.05 0.59
C ASP A 390 -13.75 -11.77 1.36
N ILE A 391 -13.38 -11.27 2.54
CA ILE A 391 -12.29 -11.89 3.31
C ILE A 391 -12.63 -13.29 3.80
N ASN A 392 -13.91 -13.55 4.12
CA ASN A 392 -14.29 -14.84 4.69
C ASN A 392 -14.16 -15.93 3.63
N ASP A 393 -14.57 -15.62 2.40
CA ASP A 393 -14.39 -16.50 1.26
C ASP A 393 -12.91 -16.66 0.91
N TRP A 394 -12.12 -15.58 0.95
CA TRP A 394 -10.68 -15.63 0.73
C TRP A 394 -9.96 -16.56 1.72
N GLU A 395 -10.16 -16.35 3.02
CA GLU A 395 -9.47 -17.12 4.06
C GLU A 395 -9.88 -18.60 4.04
N GLN A 396 -11.16 -18.90 3.76
CA GLN A 396 -11.65 -20.28 3.62
C GLN A 396 -11.03 -21.03 2.44
N ARG A 397 -10.52 -20.31 1.43
CA ARG A 397 -9.89 -20.90 0.24
C ARG A 397 -8.38 -21.03 0.36
N LEU A 398 -7.75 -20.57 1.44
CA LEU A 398 -6.30 -20.69 1.61
C LEU A 398 -5.83 -22.16 1.71
N PRO A 399 -4.65 -22.49 1.17
CA PRO A 399 -3.76 -21.62 0.38
C PRO A 399 -4.17 -21.50 -1.11
N ARG A 400 -5.18 -22.24 -1.57
CA ARG A 400 -5.58 -22.33 -2.98
C ARG A 400 -6.05 -21.00 -3.60
N GLY A 401 -6.46 -20.04 -2.78
CA GLY A 401 -6.78 -18.68 -3.21
C GLY A 401 -5.58 -17.89 -3.74
N ILE A 402 -4.34 -18.28 -3.40
CA ILE A 402 -3.12 -17.60 -3.82
C ILE A 402 -2.55 -18.28 -5.06
N GLU A 403 -2.49 -17.56 -6.18
CA GLU A 403 -1.84 -18.04 -7.40
C GLU A 403 -0.35 -17.71 -7.43
N ALA A 404 0.03 -16.51 -6.98
CA ALA A 404 1.41 -16.03 -6.97
C ALA A 404 1.59 -14.96 -5.89
N VAL A 405 2.83 -14.76 -5.45
CA VAL A 405 3.23 -13.55 -4.71
C VAL A 405 3.79 -12.57 -5.72
N VAL A 406 3.24 -11.36 -5.75
CA VAL A 406 3.59 -10.33 -6.73
C VAL A 406 4.30 -9.17 -6.04
N PHE A 407 5.15 -8.47 -6.78
CA PHE A 407 5.64 -7.15 -6.41
C PHE A 407 5.83 -6.31 -7.67
N THR A 408 5.99 -5.02 -7.45
CA THR A 408 6.17 -4.01 -8.50
C THR A 408 7.46 -3.21 -8.28
N GLY A 409 7.90 -2.53 -9.35
CA GLY A 409 9.04 -1.62 -9.32
C GLY A 409 10.43 -2.30 -9.30
N GLU A 410 11.46 -1.45 -9.27
CA GLU A 410 12.88 -1.84 -9.19
C GLU A 410 13.47 -1.67 -7.78
N GLY A 411 12.66 -1.20 -6.82
CA GLY A 411 13.08 -0.99 -5.43
C GLY A 411 13.42 -2.31 -4.73
N ILE A 412 14.18 -2.23 -3.64
CA ILE A 412 14.57 -3.43 -2.86
C ILE A 412 13.41 -3.96 -2.00
N GLU A 413 12.50 -3.07 -1.57
CA GLU A 413 11.43 -3.43 -0.63
C GLU A 413 10.42 -4.41 -1.21
N GLY A 414 9.96 -4.22 -2.46
CA GLY A 414 9.04 -5.14 -3.13
C GLY A 414 9.58 -6.59 -3.22
N PRO A 415 10.75 -6.82 -3.85
CA PRO A 415 11.37 -8.14 -3.92
C PRO A 415 11.67 -8.75 -2.55
N ARG A 416 12.08 -7.93 -1.57
CA ARG A 416 12.36 -8.40 -0.20
C ARG A 416 11.10 -8.86 0.50
N GLY A 417 10.04 -8.04 0.46
CA GLY A 417 8.74 -8.36 1.04
C GLY A 417 8.13 -9.60 0.41
N ALA A 418 8.17 -9.71 -0.94
CA ALA A 418 7.67 -10.88 -1.64
C ALA A 418 8.38 -12.18 -1.23
N ARG A 419 9.72 -12.16 -1.10
CA ARG A 419 10.48 -13.32 -0.62
C ARG A 419 10.15 -13.69 0.82
N GLN A 420 10.00 -12.70 1.69
CA GLN A 420 9.62 -12.92 3.08
C GLN A 420 8.25 -13.60 3.17
N VAL A 421 7.29 -13.12 2.38
CA VAL A 421 5.92 -13.68 2.33
C VAL A 421 5.92 -15.11 1.80
N VAL A 422 6.71 -15.42 0.75
CA VAL A 422 6.81 -16.82 0.28
C VAL A 422 7.44 -17.73 1.32
N GLN A 423 8.44 -17.25 2.08
CA GLN A 423 9.00 -18.03 3.18
C GLN A 423 7.92 -18.34 4.23
N MET A 424 7.15 -17.34 4.66
CA MET A 424 6.03 -17.51 5.60
C MET A 424 4.98 -18.50 5.06
N LEU A 425 4.64 -18.41 3.78
CA LEU A 425 3.72 -19.32 3.12
C LEU A 425 4.24 -20.77 3.08
N HIS A 426 5.54 -20.97 2.85
CA HIS A 426 6.14 -22.30 2.86
C HIS A 426 6.17 -22.90 4.28
N ASP A 427 6.39 -22.05 5.29
CA ASP A 427 6.42 -22.46 6.69
C ASP A 427 5.01 -22.86 7.18
N GLU A 428 3.96 -22.13 6.78
CA GLU A 428 2.56 -22.43 7.12
C GLU A 428 1.97 -23.56 6.26
N PHE A 429 2.16 -23.49 4.94
CA PHE A 429 1.53 -24.39 3.98
C PHE A 429 2.57 -25.31 3.32
N ALA A 430 2.84 -26.42 3.99
CA ALA A 430 3.74 -27.44 3.47
C ALA A 430 3.38 -27.85 2.03
N ARG A 431 4.39 -27.86 1.14
CA ARG A 431 4.28 -28.23 -0.28
C ARG A 431 3.51 -27.23 -1.16
N LEU A 432 3.22 -26.02 -0.68
CA LEU A 432 2.71 -24.97 -1.55
C LEU A 432 3.79 -24.58 -2.57
N VAL A 433 3.44 -24.65 -3.86
CA VAL A 433 4.30 -24.18 -4.95
C VAL A 433 3.72 -22.86 -5.46
N VAL A 434 4.26 -21.75 -4.94
CA VAL A 434 3.83 -20.40 -5.31
C VAL A 434 4.98 -19.64 -5.98
N PRO A 435 4.84 -19.16 -7.22
CA PRO A 435 5.86 -18.34 -7.84
C PRO A 435 5.90 -16.94 -7.21
N VAL A 436 7.11 -16.38 -7.10
CA VAL A 436 7.29 -14.94 -6.96
C VAL A 436 7.34 -14.32 -8.35
N VAL A 437 6.50 -13.33 -8.61
CA VAL A 437 6.47 -12.64 -9.90
C VAL A 437 6.70 -11.14 -9.74
N LYS A 438 7.47 -10.58 -10.66
CA LYS A 438 7.52 -9.13 -10.88
C LYS A 438 6.43 -8.75 -11.87
N TYR A 439 5.60 -7.78 -11.52
CA TYR A 439 4.65 -7.15 -12.43
C TYR A 439 5.25 -5.89 -13.07
N ASP A 440 5.31 -5.88 -14.40
CA ASP A 440 5.73 -4.74 -15.22
C ASP A 440 4.56 -4.27 -16.09
N PRO A 441 3.87 -3.17 -15.72
CA PRO A 441 2.73 -2.67 -16.46
C PRO A 441 3.09 -2.12 -17.85
N THR A 442 4.38 -1.97 -18.17
CA THR A 442 4.84 -1.51 -19.49
C THR A 442 5.03 -2.65 -20.48
N ASN A 443 5.24 -3.88 -19.99
CA ASN A 443 5.35 -5.08 -20.81
C ASN A 443 3.98 -5.70 -21.07
N LEU A 444 3.23 -5.09 -21.99
CA LEU A 444 1.85 -5.49 -22.30
C LEU A 444 1.69 -6.88 -22.95
N ALA A 445 2.79 -7.55 -23.30
CA ALA A 445 2.76 -8.91 -23.87
C ALA A 445 2.93 -9.99 -22.81
N SER A 446 3.67 -9.71 -21.74
CA SER A 446 3.98 -10.67 -20.67
C SER A 446 4.40 -9.92 -19.41
N PRO A 447 3.47 -9.22 -18.74
CA PRO A 447 3.83 -8.32 -17.64
C PRO A 447 4.28 -9.07 -16.38
N PHE A 448 4.01 -10.37 -16.25
CA PHE A 448 4.46 -11.18 -15.13
C PHE A 448 5.72 -11.97 -15.49
N THR A 449 6.80 -11.71 -14.77
CA THR A 449 8.07 -12.43 -14.90
C THR A 449 8.39 -13.15 -13.60
N GLU A 450 8.63 -14.47 -13.68
CA GLU A 450 9.06 -15.25 -12.51
C GLU A 450 10.43 -14.77 -12.02
N ILE A 451 10.55 -14.55 -10.72
CA ILE A 451 11.81 -14.23 -10.06
C ILE A 451 12.26 -15.47 -9.29
N PRO A 452 13.44 -16.02 -9.61
CA PRO A 452 13.98 -17.15 -8.88
C PRO A 452 14.12 -16.83 -7.40
N LEU A 453 13.69 -17.77 -6.56
CA LEU A 453 14.00 -17.75 -5.14
C LEU A 453 15.46 -18.23 -4.96
N PRO A 454 16.26 -17.55 -4.11
CA PRO A 454 17.65 -17.90 -3.87
C PRO A 454 17.84 -19.24 -3.15
#